data_AF-A0A849TGU7-F1
#
_entry.id   AF-A0A849TGU7-F1
#
_cell.length_a   1.000
_cell.length_b   1.000
_cell.length_c   1.000
_cell.angle_alpha   90.00
_cell.angle_beta   90.00
_cell.angle_gamma   90.00
#
_symmetry.space_group_name_H-M   'P 1'
#
loop_
_entity.id
_entity.type
_entity.pdbx_description
1 polymer ?
#
loop_
_entity_poly.entity_id
_entity_poly.type
_entity_poly.pdbx_seq_one_letter_code
_entity_poly.pdbx_strand_id
1 'polypeptide(L)'
;MSEPHFLAVVASLVDRRCLGRSRNSEFGTVDIQQVDCNIDTAMGSSDEDGKGTTLWALSDLFLVDANGQPVLDPEQADIGLSGVKIDWSRTFIRTRTYTPYNGTWRSRGPARSLISLGSVITFSEQLTEEDKKALAKGIGVHRELGYGHVWVDPPVLAESRLGAFAAPLIGAQAPPPPLKQVENKLLNWMKKRTEGRVGATAAIEKSRELADALFSANGYYDRAVAFQGRKRQLVAAPGRTQWNEVATIAGRAHGTIDLVTKLFAEQSSPCRDRQSNEPSDEFWDARYDAAANKTFRDALKAFIAEAKADSAPLVIATLAKAAAERVDRWRVGQ
;
A
#
# COMPACT_ATOMS: atom_id res chain seq x y z
N MET A 1 -2.62 -36.17 3.93
CA MET A 1 -4.05 -35.86 3.72
C MET A 1 -4.68 -37.10 3.11
N SER A 2 -5.81 -37.60 3.62
CA SER A 2 -6.49 -38.72 2.96
C SER A 2 -7.09 -38.24 1.63
N GLU A 3 -6.97 -39.08 0.60
CA GLU A 3 -7.50 -38.86 -0.75
C GLU A 3 -8.93 -38.25 -0.81
N PRO A 4 -9.91 -38.67 0.02
CA PRO A 4 -11.25 -38.06 0.02
C PRO A 4 -11.29 -36.57 0.41
N HIS A 5 -10.41 -36.12 1.32
CA HIS A 5 -10.40 -34.71 1.72
C HIS A 5 -9.81 -33.80 0.64
N PHE A 6 -8.82 -34.29 -0.11
CA PHE A 6 -8.25 -33.55 -1.23
C PHE A 6 -9.29 -33.30 -2.32
N LEU A 7 -10.03 -34.35 -2.71
CA LEU A 7 -11.11 -34.23 -3.71
C LEU A 7 -12.22 -33.27 -3.25
N ALA A 8 -12.57 -33.28 -1.97
CA ALA A 8 -13.55 -32.34 -1.41
C ALA A 8 -13.07 -30.87 -1.50
N VAL A 9 -11.78 -30.61 -1.26
CA VAL A 9 -11.20 -29.27 -1.43
C VAL A 9 -11.22 -28.86 -2.89
N VAL A 10 -10.81 -29.73 -3.82
CA VAL A 10 -10.84 -29.44 -5.26
C VAL A 10 -12.26 -29.09 -5.71
N ALA A 11 -13.25 -29.90 -5.33
CA ALA A 11 -14.65 -29.63 -5.64
C ALA A 11 -15.13 -28.28 -5.09
N SER A 12 -14.67 -27.87 -3.89
CA SER A 12 -15.02 -26.57 -3.31
C SER A 12 -14.40 -25.36 -4.02
N LEU A 13 -13.37 -25.56 -4.84
CA LEU A 13 -12.69 -24.49 -5.56
C LEU A 13 -13.30 -24.21 -6.94
N VAL A 14 -13.97 -25.19 -7.53
CA VAL A 14 -14.67 -25.07 -8.82
C VAL A 14 -15.83 -24.05 -8.68
N ASP A 15 -16.16 -23.39 -9.79
CA ASP A 15 -17.11 -22.27 -9.95
C ASP A 15 -16.48 -20.86 -9.86
N ARG A 16 -17.34 -19.87 -10.02
CA ARG A 16 -17.01 -18.45 -9.94
C ARG A 16 -16.46 -18.08 -8.56
N ARG A 17 -15.29 -17.44 -8.53
CA ARG A 17 -14.61 -16.96 -7.31
C ARG A 17 -14.12 -15.53 -7.50
N CYS A 18 -13.94 -14.82 -6.38
CA CYS A 18 -13.29 -13.51 -6.39
C CYS A 18 -11.90 -13.63 -5.78
N LEU A 19 -10.87 -13.32 -6.57
CA LEU A 19 -9.48 -13.28 -6.15
C LEU A 19 -9.04 -11.83 -5.87
N GLY A 20 -8.13 -11.67 -4.90
CA GLY A 20 -7.56 -10.38 -4.53
C GLY A 20 -8.40 -9.57 -3.53
N ARG A 21 -8.07 -8.28 -3.40
CA ARG A 21 -8.63 -7.41 -2.36
C ARG A 21 -10.03 -6.89 -2.70
N SER A 22 -10.39 -6.86 -3.98
CA SER A 22 -11.66 -6.31 -4.42
C SER A 22 -12.69 -7.42 -4.58
N ARG A 23 -13.58 -7.54 -3.59
CA ARG A 23 -14.64 -8.55 -3.59
C ARG A 23 -15.85 -8.15 -4.45
N ASN A 24 -15.95 -6.86 -4.80
CA ASN A 24 -17.11 -6.25 -5.48
C ASN A 24 -16.77 -5.57 -6.81
N SER A 25 -15.54 -5.66 -7.33
CA SER A 25 -15.21 -5.15 -8.67
C SER A 25 -15.04 -6.30 -9.65
N GLU A 26 -15.49 -6.09 -10.89
CA GLU A 26 -15.37 -7.04 -12.00
C GLU A 26 -13.92 -7.53 -12.25
N PHE A 27 -12.92 -6.73 -11.87
CA PHE A 27 -11.49 -7.02 -12.05
C PHE A 27 -10.91 -8.15 -11.19
N GLY A 28 -11.69 -8.76 -10.29
CA GLY A 28 -11.23 -9.85 -9.41
C GLY A 28 -11.98 -11.16 -9.61
N THR A 29 -13.00 -11.20 -10.47
CA THR A 29 -13.85 -12.37 -10.60
C THR A 29 -13.32 -13.33 -11.65
N VAL A 30 -13.10 -14.58 -11.25
CA VAL A 30 -12.59 -15.67 -12.09
C VAL A 30 -13.58 -16.82 -12.10
N ASP A 31 -13.57 -17.60 -13.18
CA ASP A 31 -14.24 -18.89 -13.26
C ASP A 31 -13.19 -19.99 -13.16
N ILE A 32 -13.38 -20.94 -12.24
CA ILE A 32 -12.41 -21.99 -11.95
C ILE A 32 -13.00 -23.32 -12.41
N GLN A 33 -12.25 -23.99 -13.29
CA GLN A 33 -12.60 -25.31 -13.81
C GLN A 33 -11.46 -26.28 -13.53
N GLN A 34 -11.81 -27.52 -13.24
CA GLN A 34 -10.84 -28.59 -13.14
C GLN A 34 -10.38 -28.98 -14.55
N VAL A 35 -9.07 -29.01 -14.75
CA VAL A 35 -8.45 -29.44 -16.00
C VAL A 35 -7.44 -30.53 -15.67
N ASP A 36 -7.59 -31.67 -16.34
CA ASP A 36 -6.57 -32.71 -16.32
C ASP A 36 -5.39 -32.23 -17.15
N CYS A 37 -4.41 -31.65 -16.46
CA CYS A 37 -3.14 -31.26 -17.06
C CYS A 37 -2.07 -32.21 -16.55
N ASN A 38 -1.33 -32.81 -17.48
CA ASN A 38 -0.01 -33.29 -17.14
C ASN A 38 0.82 -32.02 -16.94
N ILE A 39 1.05 -31.64 -15.69
CA ILE A 39 1.96 -30.54 -15.39
C ILE A 39 3.32 -31.07 -15.80
N ASP A 40 3.74 -30.75 -17.03
CA ASP A 40 5.11 -30.95 -17.45
C ASP A 40 5.96 -30.29 -16.37
N THR A 41 6.68 -31.14 -15.64
CA THR A 41 7.57 -30.67 -14.59
C THR A 41 8.56 -29.75 -15.30
N ALA A 42 8.65 -28.50 -14.85
CA ALA A 42 9.46 -27.48 -15.48
C ALA A 42 10.94 -27.89 -15.35
N MET A 43 11.38 -28.71 -16.29
CA MET A 43 12.71 -29.24 -16.47
C MET A 43 13.08 -28.93 -17.91
N GLY A 44 14.08 -28.09 -18.12
CA GLY A 44 14.63 -27.89 -19.45
C GLY A 44 15.70 -28.92 -19.79
N SER A 45 16.28 -28.76 -20.97
CA SER A 45 17.49 -29.46 -21.37
C SER A 45 18.67 -28.88 -20.59
N SER A 46 19.39 -29.73 -19.86
CA SER A 46 20.66 -29.35 -19.23
C SER A 46 21.65 -28.80 -20.26
N ASP A 47 22.40 -27.77 -19.89
CA ASP A 47 23.52 -27.29 -20.68
C ASP A 47 24.53 -28.43 -20.91
N GLU A 48 24.82 -28.76 -22.17
CA GLU A 48 25.85 -29.75 -22.55
C GLU A 48 27.28 -29.28 -22.20
N ASP A 49 27.45 -28.01 -21.80
CA ASP A 49 28.72 -27.35 -21.49
C ASP A 49 29.31 -27.72 -20.12
N GLY A 50 28.72 -28.66 -19.37
CA GLY A 50 29.24 -29.08 -18.05
C GLY A 50 29.15 -28.00 -16.96
N LYS A 51 28.38 -26.93 -17.20
CA LYS A 51 28.07 -25.89 -16.22
C LYS A 51 26.97 -26.45 -15.32
N GLY A 52 27.18 -26.46 -14.01
CA GLY A 52 26.26 -27.10 -13.05
C GLY A 52 24.81 -26.62 -13.11
N THR A 53 23.92 -27.37 -12.46
CA THR A 53 22.46 -27.22 -12.58
C THR A 53 21.96 -25.88 -12.06
N THR A 54 21.00 -25.27 -12.76
CA THR A 54 20.42 -23.97 -12.40
C THR A 54 18.96 -24.11 -12.00
N LEU A 55 18.58 -23.53 -10.86
CA LEU A 55 17.21 -23.44 -10.39
C LEU A 55 16.69 -22.02 -10.50
N TRP A 56 15.52 -21.85 -11.10
CA TRP A 56 14.80 -20.58 -11.13
C TRP A 56 13.52 -20.66 -10.29
N ALA A 57 13.41 -19.80 -9.27
CA ALA A 57 12.24 -19.72 -8.41
C ALA A 57 11.05 -19.09 -9.16
N LEU A 58 10.04 -19.90 -9.48
CA LEU A 58 8.79 -19.44 -10.10
C LEU A 58 7.82 -18.85 -9.08
N SER A 59 7.89 -19.32 -7.83
CA SER A 59 7.20 -18.75 -6.68
C SER A 59 8.20 -18.35 -5.60
N ASP A 60 7.72 -17.70 -4.53
CA ASP A 60 8.57 -17.55 -3.35
C ASP A 60 8.93 -18.92 -2.78
N LEU A 61 10.12 -19.00 -2.19
CA LEU A 61 10.61 -20.18 -1.48
C LEU A 61 10.61 -19.88 0.02
N PHE A 62 9.92 -20.72 0.76
CA PHE A 62 10.00 -20.74 2.22
C PHE A 62 10.89 -21.90 2.64
N LEU A 63 12.16 -21.61 2.90
CA LEU A 63 13.13 -22.57 3.40
C LEU A 63 13.27 -22.41 4.92
N VAL A 64 13.46 -23.53 5.61
CA VAL A 64 13.66 -23.55 7.06
C VAL A 64 14.81 -24.47 7.42
N ASP A 65 15.57 -24.08 8.44
CA ASP A 65 16.65 -24.91 8.97
C ASP A 65 16.10 -26.07 9.83
N ALA A 66 16.99 -26.87 10.40
CA ALA A 66 16.64 -27.95 11.32
C ALA A 66 15.86 -27.49 12.57
N ASN A 67 15.94 -26.21 12.94
CA ASN A 67 15.23 -25.61 14.08
C ASN A 67 13.91 -24.93 13.67
N GLY A 68 13.53 -24.97 12.39
CA GLY A 68 12.35 -24.31 11.86
C GLY A 68 12.52 -22.80 11.65
N GLN A 69 13.74 -22.26 11.70
CA GLN A 69 14.03 -20.86 11.42
C GLN A 69 14.09 -20.60 9.92
N PRO A 70 13.53 -19.47 9.42
CA PRO A 70 13.61 -19.14 8.00
C PRO A 70 15.04 -19.00 7.50
N VAL A 71 15.36 -19.66 6.39
CA VAL A 71 16.67 -19.59 5.73
C VAL A 71 16.59 -18.68 4.51
N LEU A 72 17.44 -17.65 4.50
CA LEU A 72 17.53 -16.66 3.42
C LEU A 72 18.82 -16.79 2.61
N ASP A 73 19.78 -17.52 3.15
CA ASP A 73 21.07 -17.86 2.55
C ASP A 73 21.15 -19.39 2.53
N PRO A 74 20.47 -20.05 1.57
CA PRO A 74 20.25 -21.48 1.62
C PRO A 74 21.55 -22.25 1.46
N GLU A 75 21.67 -23.33 2.23
CA GLU A 75 22.61 -24.40 1.95
C GLU A 75 21.93 -25.51 1.15
N GLN A 76 22.74 -26.41 0.62
CA GLN A 76 22.29 -27.59 -0.13
C GLN A 76 21.25 -28.42 0.64
N ALA A 77 21.42 -28.55 1.96
CA ALA A 77 20.54 -29.31 2.83
C ALA A 77 19.13 -28.68 2.95
N ASP A 78 19.05 -27.35 2.97
CA ASP A 78 17.76 -26.63 3.08
C ASP A 78 16.89 -26.80 1.84
N ILE A 79 17.51 -27.11 0.70
CA ILE A 79 16.86 -27.37 -0.58
C ILE A 79 16.55 -28.87 -0.75
N GLY A 80 17.01 -29.72 0.19
CA GLY A 80 16.82 -31.17 0.16
C GLY A 80 17.85 -31.92 -0.69
N LEU A 81 19.01 -31.31 -0.91
CA LEU A 81 20.12 -31.91 -1.64
C LEU A 81 21.28 -32.27 -0.70
N SER A 82 22.09 -33.24 -1.11
CA SER A 82 23.30 -33.62 -0.40
C SER A 82 24.49 -33.72 -1.36
N GLY A 83 25.67 -33.34 -0.88
CA GLY A 83 26.92 -33.47 -1.64
C GLY A 83 27.19 -32.40 -2.70
N VAL A 84 26.29 -31.43 -2.92
CA VAL A 84 26.41 -30.46 -4.03
C VAL A 84 26.45 -29.02 -3.53
N LYS A 85 27.49 -28.27 -3.91
CA LYS A 85 27.66 -26.88 -3.47
C LYS A 85 26.94 -25.86 -4.36
N ILE A 86 26.38 -24.83 -3.74
CA ILE A 86 25.86 -23.65 -4.43
C ILE A 86 27.03 -22.81 -4.94
N ASP A 87 26.99 -22.45 -6.22
CA ASP A 87 27.89 -21.49 -6.83
C ASP A 87 27.34 -20.08 -6.61
N TRP A 88 27.85 -19.42 -5.58
CA TRP A 88 27.48 -18.05 -5.21
C TRP A 88 27.85 -17.01 -6.27
N SER A 89 28.81 -17.28 -7.14
CA SER A 89 29.20 -16.36 -8.21
C SER A 89 28.15 -16.27 -9.33
N ARG A 90 27.35 -17.32 -9.49
CA ARG A 90 26.27 -17.46 -10.49
C ARG A 90 24.87 -17.48 -9.86
N THR A 91 24.78 -17.26 -8.56
CA THR A 91 23.53 -17.27 -7.80
C THR A 91 23.05 -15.85 -7.56
N PHE A 92 21.75 -15.63 -7.75
CA PHE A 92 21.10 -14.36 -7.52
C PHE A 92 19.87 -14.55 -6.63
N ILE A 93 19.95 -14.08 -5.39
CA ILE A 93 18.87 -14.21 -4.41
C ILE A 93 18.28 -12.84 -4.11
N ARG A 94 16.95 -12.77 -4.11
CA ARG A 94 16.21 -11.63 -3.57
C ARG A 94 15.39 -12.13 -2.38
N THR A 95 15.36 -11.37 -1.30
CA THR A 95 14.61 -11.74 -0.10
C THR A 95 13.47 -10.75 0.11
N ARG A 96 12.38 -11.23 0.71
CA ARG A 96 11.29 -10.37 1.17
C ARG A 96 10.69 -10.91 2.46
N THR A 97 10.17 -10.00 3.26
CA THR A 97 9.39 -10.34 4.46
C THR A 97 8.01 -9.75 4.32
N TYR A 98 6.98 -10.55 4.59
CA TYR A 98 5.62 -10.05 4.63
C TYR A 98 4.77 -10.77 5.67
N THR A 99 3.64 -10.15 6.03
CA THR A 99 2.72 -10.70 7.02
C THR A 99 1.35 -10.95 6.39
N PRO A 100 0.93 -12.22 6.21
CA PRO A 100 -0.36 -12.52 5.62
C PRO A 100 -1.50 -12.06 6.55
N TYR A 101 -2.60 -11.59 5.96
CA TYR A 101 -3.82 -11.30 6.71
C TYR A 101 -4.72 -12.53 6.72
N ASN A 102 -5.13 -12.97 7.91
CA ASN A 102 -6.09 -14.06 8.07
C ASN A 102 -7.50 -13.47 8.12
N GLY A 103 -8.30 -13.73 7.08
CA GLY A 103 -9.67 -13.23 6.99
C GLY A 103 -10.63 -13.78 8.05
N THR A 104 -10.40 -15.02 8.52
CA THR A 104 -11.22 -15.67 9.55
C THR A 104 -10.96 -15.06 10.92
N TRP A 105 -9.70 -14.82 11.27
CA TRP A 105 -9.32 -14.20 12.55
C TRP A 105 -9.38 -12.67 12.55
N ARG A 106 -9.54 -12.08 11.36
CA ARG A 106 -9.49 -10.64 11.13
C ARG A 106 -8.20 -9.98 11.62
N SER A 107 -7.10 -10.73 11.62
CA SER A 107 -5.81 -10.30 12.17
C SER A 107 -4.66 -10.63 11.22
N ARG A 108 -3.50 -9.99 11.45
CA ARG A 108 -2.26 -10.33 10.76
C ARG A 108 -1.66 -11.60 11.39
N GLY A 109 -1.25 -12.54 10.55
CA GLY A 109 -0.55 -13.75 10.97
C GLY A 109 0.91 -13.49 11.36
N PRO A 110 1.72 -14.55 11.52
CA PRO A 110 3.16 -14.40 11.73
C PRO A 110 3.85 -13.86 10.47
N ALA A 111 4.88 -13.04 10.66
CA ALA A 111 5.73 -12.59 9.55
C ALA A 111 6.47 -13.78 8.93
N ARG A 112 6.60 -13.78 7.61
CA ARG A 112 7.30 -14.80 6.83
C ARG A 112 8.44 -14.13 6.08
N SER A 113 9.65 -14.60 6.30
CA SER A 113 10.85 -14.21 5.55
C SER A 113 11.12 -15.28 4.51
N LEU A 114 11.22 -14.87 3.25
CA LEU A 114 11.20 -15.76 2.10
C LEU A 114 12.28 -15.35 1.10
N ILE A 115 12.74 -16.32 0.32
CA ILE A 115 13.41 -16.05 -0.95
C ILE A 115 12.31 -15.72 -1.96
N SER A 116 12.44 -14.59 -2.63
CA SER A 116 11.42 -14.08 -3.55
C SER A 116 11.45 -14.84 -4.87
N LEU A 117 10.28 -14.95 -5.49
CA LEU A 117 10.16 -15.36 -6.89
C LEU A 117 11.13 -14.57 -7.78
N GLY A 118 11.65 -15.22 -8.82
CA GLY A 118 12.66 -14.67 -9.71
C GLY A 118 14.11 -14.85 -9.24
N SER A 119 14.33 -15.39 -8.04
CA SER A 119 15.68 -15.76 -7.58
C SER A 119 16.21 -16.96 -8.39
N VAL A 120 17.52 -16.98 -8.63
CA VAL A 120 18.22 -18.02 -9.38
C VAL A 120 19.29 -18.62 -8.47
N ILE A 121 19.25 -19.95 -8.26
CA ILE A 121 20.23 -20.69 -7.46
C ILE A 121 20.97 -21.62 -8.39
N THR A 122 22.28 -21.46 -8.48
CA THR A 122 23.12 -22.26 -9.38
C THR A 122 24.00 -23.19 -8.55
N PHE A 123 24.12 -24.45 -8.95
CA PHE A 123 25.01 -25.41 -8.32
C PHE A 123 26.32 -25.52 -9.10
N SER A 124 27.39 -25.84 -8.39
CA SER A 124 28.72 -26.04 -8.98
C SER A 124 28.79 -27.32 -9.81
N GLU A 125 27.98 -28.32 -9.45
CA GLU A 125 27.96 -29.65 -10.06
C GLU A 125 26.61 -29.91 -10.74
N GLN A 126 26.58 -30.92 -11.61
CA GLN A 126 25.35 -31.36 -12.24
C GLN A 126 24.58 -32.28 -11.30
N LEU A 127 23.32 -31.92 -11.03
CA LEU A 127 22.43 -32.74 -10.21
C LEU A 127 22.04 -34.02 -10.94
N THR A 128 21.79 -35.08 -10.17
CA THR A 128 21.26 -36.32 -10.72
C THR A 128 19.84 -36.11 -11.26
N GLU A 129 19.43 -36.90 -12.24
CA GLU A 129 18.06 -36.82 -12.78
C GLU A 129 16.98 -37.12 -11.73
N GLU A 130 17.32 -37.89 -10.70
CA GLU A 130 16.43 -38.14 -9.55
C GLU A 130 16.25 -36.89 -8.70
N ASP A 131 17.35 -36.19 -8.38
CA ASP A 131 17.33 -34.93 -7.65
C ASP A 131 16.56 -33.85 -8.43
N LYS A 132 16.80 -33.74 -9.73
CA LYS A 132 16.07 -32.78 -10.59
C LYS A 132 14.56 -33.03 -10.57
N LYS A 133 14.13 -34.29 -10.68
CA LYS A 133 12.71 -34.66 -10.57
C LYS A 133 12.13 -34.40 -9.19
N ALA A 134 12.92 -34.57 -8.13
CA ALA A 134 12.50 -34.25 -6.77
C ALA A 134 12.30 -32.73 -6.60
N LEU A 135 13.24 -31.92 -7.09
CA LEU A 135 13.17 -30.47 -7.06
C LEU A 135 12.01 -29.91 -7.90
N ALA A 136 11.74 -30.51 -9.06
CA ALA A 136 10.63 -30.09 -9.92
C ALA A 136 9.24 -30.29 -9.28
N LYS A 137 9.11 -31.16 -8.26
CA LYS A 137 7.90 -31.28 -7.43
C LYS A 137 7.75 -30.15 -6.41
N GLY A 138 8.77 -29.30 -6.28
CA GLY A 138 8.82 -28.14 -5.42
C GLY A 138 9.67 -28.33 -4.17
N ILE A 139 10.14 -27.21 -3.61
CA ILE A 139 11.11 -27.16 -2.50
C ILE A 139 10.58 -26.37 -1.30
N GLY A 140 11.13 -26.62 -0.11
CA GLY A 140 10.74 -25.90 1.11
C GLY A 140 9.38 -26.30 1.68
N VAL A 141 8.85 -25.42 2.55
CA VAL A 141 7.60 -25.59 3.30
C VAL A 141 6.46 -24.76 2.73
N HIS A 142 5.23 -25.05 3.18
CA HIS A 142 4.01 -24.34 2.79
C HIS A 142 3.67 -24.37 1.29
N ARG A 143 3.99 -25.48 0.61
CA ARG A 143 3.71 -25.66 -0.82
C ARG A 143 2.22 -25.63 -1.14
N GLU A 144 1.38 -26.01 -0.19
CA GLU A 144 -0.07 -25.89 -0.27
C GLU A 144 -0.57 -24.44 -0.40
N LEU A 145 0.26 -23.46 -0.03
CA LEU A 145 -0.02 -22.03 -0.19
C LEU A 145 0.55 -21.45 -1.49
N GLY A 146 1.12 -22.29 -2.36
CA GLY A 146 1.72 -21.90 -3.64
C GLY A 146 3.19 -21.48 -3.56
N TYR A 147 3.91 -21.88 -2.51
CA TYR A 147 5.37 -21.70 -2.43
C TYR A 147 6.14 -22.89 -2.99
N GLY A 148 7.43 -22.68 -3.22
CA GLY A 148 8.37 -23.76 -3.53
C GLY A 148 8.39 -24.18 -5.00
N HIS A 149 7.65 -23.54 -5.90
CA HIS A 149 7.72 -23.84 -7.32
C HIS A 149 9.03 -23.35 -7.92
N VAL A 150 9.74 -24.27 -8.57
CA VAL A 150 11.02 -24.02 -9.23
C VAL A 150 11.02 -24.60 -10.64
N TRP A 151 11.77 -23.96 -11.53
CA TRP A 151 12.13 -24.47 -12.85
C TRP A 151 13.59 -24.93 -12.81
N VAL A 152 13.82 -26.22 -13.07
CA VAL A 152 15.16 -26.80 -13.17
C VAL A 152 15.69 -26.65 -14.61
N ASP A 153 16.90 -26.14 -14.75
CA ASP A 153 17.59 -25.90 -16.03
C ASP A 153 16.71 -25.19 -17.07
N PRO A 154 16.17 -23.99 -16.78
CA PRO A 154 15.29 -23.29 -17.71
C PRO A 154 16.05 -22.93 -19.01
N PRO A 155 15.52 -23.29 -20.21
CA PRO A 155 16.21 -23.04 -21.48
C PRO A 155 16.53 -21.57 -21.74
N VAL A 156 15.72 -20.66 -21.19
CA VAL A 156 15.93 -19.21 -21.32
C VAL A 156 17.19 -18.71 -20.60
N LEU A 157 17.69 -19.44 -19.59
CA LEU A 157 18.94 -19.11 -18.89
C LEU A 157 20.15 -19.84 -19.48
N ALA A 158 19.92 -20.93 -20.22
CA ALA A 158 20.94 -21.66 -20.97
C ALA A 158 21.50 -20.81 -22.13
N GLU A 159 20.63 -20.08 -22.83
CA GLU A 159 21.07 -19.24 -23.94
C GLU A 159 21.82 -17.98 -23.45
N SER A 160 23.12 -17.90 -23.74
CA SER A 160 23.93 -16.67 -23.58
C SER A 160 23.51 -15.53 -24.55
N ARG A 161 22.28 -15.58 -25.09
CA ARG A 161 21.74 -14.67 -26.12
C ARG A 161 20.87 -13.55 -25.57
N LEU A 162 20.92 -13.26 -24.27
CA LEU A 162 20.55 -11.93 -23.80
C LEU A 162 21.64 -10.97 -24.30
N GLY A 163 21.53 -10.61 -25.59
CA GLY A 163 22.42 -9.68 -26.28
C GLY A 163 22.62 -8.50 -25.38
N ALA A 164 23.89 -8.17 -25.13
CA ALA A 164 24.30 -7.17 -24.15
C ALA A 164 23.26 -6.06 -24.09
N PHE A 165 22.53 -5.98 -22.96
CA PHE A 165 21.70 -4.82 -22.67
C PHE A 165 22.69 -3.69 -22.40
N ALA A 166 23.27 -3.16 -23.47
CA ALA A 166 23.87 -1.87 -23.50
C ALA A 166 22.70 -0.93 -23.23
N ALA A 167 22.43 -0.69 -21.95
CA ALA A 167 21.88 0.59 -21.57
C ALA A 167 22.75 1.59 -22.32
N PRO A 168 22.19 2.41 -23.23
CA PRO A 168 22.98 3.47 -23.80
C PRO A 168 23.50 4.22 -22.58
N LEU A 169 24.82 4.12 -22.34
CA LEU A 169 25.50 5.08 -21.51
C LEU A 169 25.10 6.38 -22.16
N ILE A 170 24.18 7.11 -21.53
CA ILE A 170 23.89 8.49 -21.89
C ILE A 170 25.17 9.20 -21.47
N GLY A 171 26.22 9.05 -22.29
CA GLY A 171 27.36 9.93 -22.29
C GLY A 171 26.74 11.31 -22.42
N ALA A 172 27.07 12.18 -21.46
CA ALA A 172 26.48 13.50 -21.29
C ALA A 172 26.22 14.13 -22.66
N GLN A 173 24.98 14.01 -23.14
CA GLN A 173 24.59 14.67 -24.37
C GLN A 173 24.70 16.15 -24.06
N ALA A 174 25.38 16.89 -24.94
CA ALA A 174 25.33 18.34 -24.93
C ALA A 174 23.88 18.77 -24.74
N PRO A 175 23.60 19.80 -23.90
CA PRO A 175 22.24 20.17 -23.56
C PRO A 175 21.43 20.30 -24.86
N PRO A 176 20.28 19.60 -24.97
CA PRO A 176 19.50 19.62 -26.19
C PRO A 176 19.20 21.07 -26.55
N PRO A 177 19.19 21.43 -27.85
CA PRO A 177 18.81 22.77 -28.27
C PRO A 177 17.45 23.10 -27.64
N PRO A 178 17.22 24.35 -27.19
CA PRO A 178 16.01 24.72 -26.48
C PRO A 178 14.81 24.28 -27.32
N LEU A 179 14.06 23.32 -26.79
CA LEU A 179 12.86 22.78 -27.44
C LEU A 179 11.96 23.98 -27.76
N LYS A 180 11.61 24.16 -29.04
CA LYS A 180 10.60 25.15 -29.45
C LYS A 180 9.37 24.91 -28.58
N GLN A 181 9.00 25.91 -27.78
CA GLN A 181 7.85 25.81 -26.91
C GLN A 181 6.61 25.65 -27.79
N VAL A 182 6.14 24.41 -27.91
CA VAL A 182 4.83 24.14 -28.49
C VAL A 182 3.81 24.59 -27.46
N GLU A 183 3.09 25.67 -27.74
CA GLU A 183 1.99 26.14 -26.89
C GLU A 183 0.84 25.12 -26.93
N ASN A 184 0.94 24.08 -26.12
CA ASN A 184 -0.11 23.09 -25.94
C ASN A 184 -0.92 23.45 -24.69
N LYS A 185 -2.25 23.48 -24.80
CA LYS A 185 -3.19 23.68 -23.68
C LYS A 185 -2.87 22.76 -22.49
N LEU A 186 -2.44 21.52 -22.75
CA LEU A 186 -2.07 20.55 -21.72
C LEU A 186 -0.76 20.94 -21.00
N LEU A 187 0.25 21.42 -21.73
CA LEU A 187 1.52 21.86 -21.15
C LEU A 187 1.33 23.12 -20.31
N ASN A 188 0.49 24.05 -20.76
CA ASN A 188 0.13 25.23 -19.98
C ASN A 188 -0.68 24.86 -18.73
N TRP A 189 -1.55 23.85 -18.82
CA TRP A 189 -2.26 23.32 -17.65
C TRP A 189 -1.32 22.63 -16.66
N MET A 190 -0.36 21.82 -17.14
CA MET A 190 0.66 21.19 -16.30
C MET A 190 1.58 22.22 -15.64
N LYS A 191 2.03 23.24 -16.38
CA LYS A 191 2.85 24.35 -15.85
C LYS A 191 2.12 25.12 -14.76
N LYS A 192 0.86 25.51 -14.98
CA LYS A 192 0.02 26.12 -13.93
C LYS A 192 -0.12 25.23 -12.69
N ARG A 193 -0.18 23.90 -12.89
CA ARG A 193 -0.27 22.93 -11.79
C ARG A 193 1.05 22.76 -11.03
N THR A 194 2.20 22.92 -11.70
CA THR A 194 3.53 22.90 -11.05
C THR A 194 3.89 24.22 -10.38
N GLU A 195 3.53 25.36 -10.98
CA GLU A 195 3.72 26.69 -10.40
C GLU A 195 2.85 26.86 -9.13
N GLY A 196 1.64 26.28 -9.12
CA GLY A 196 0.82 26.16 -7.92
C GLY A 196 1.43 25.32 -6.78
N ARG A 197 2.44 24.48 -7.03
CA ARG A 197 3.11 23.69 -5.97
C ARG A 197 4.05 24.55 -5.10
N VAL A 198 4.53 25.69 -5.62
CA VAL A 198 5.33 26.64 -4.83
C VAL A 198 4.44 27.42 -3.84
N GLY A 199 3.18 27.71 -4.20
CA GLY A 199 2.17 28.19 -3.26
C GLY A 199 1.65 27.10 -2.30
N ALA A 200 1.75 25.84 -2.70
CA ALA A 200 1.29 24.71 -1.90
C ALA A 200 2.17 24.46 -0.65
N THR A 201 3.47 24.78 -0.67
CA THR A 201 4.34 24.59 0.50
C THR A 201 3.93 25.50 1.67
N ALA A 202 3.71 26.80 1.40
CA ALA A 202 3.21 27.75 2.40
C ALA A 202 1.79 27.37 2.89
N ALA A 203 0.94 26.87 2.00
CA ALA A 203 -0.38 26.38 2.39
C ALA A 203 -0.32 25.13 3.28
N ILE A 204 0.61 24.21 2.99
CA ILE A 204 0.85 23.00 3.79
C ILE A 204 1.37 23.38 5.18
N GLU A 205 2.35 24.28 5.26
CA GLU A 205 2.91 24.77 6.53
C GLU A 205 1.82 25.44 7.38
N LYS A 206 1.04 26.35 6.79
CA LYS A 206 -0.07 26.99 7.49
C LYS A 206 -1.11 25.97 7.97
N SER A 207 -1.42 24.96 7.15
CA SER A 207 -2.36 23.90 7.56
C SER A 207 -1.83 23.05 8.71
N ARG A 208 -0.51 22.87 8.83
CA ARG A 208 0.11 22.18 9.98
C ARG A 208 0.01 23.02 11.24
N GLU A 209 0.31 24.31 11.19
CA GLU A 209 0.15 25.21 12.33
C GLU A 209 -1.28 25.18 12.89
N LEU A 210 -2.28 25.25 12.00
CA LEU A 210 -3.69 25.19 12.37
C LEU A 210 -4.08 23.81 12.94
N ALA A 211 -3.54 22.73 12.37
CA ALA A 211 -3.75 21.38 12.89
C ALA A 211 -3.08 21.18 14.25
N ASP A 212 -1.92 21.79 14.49
CA ASP A 212 -1.26 21.75 15.79
C ASP A 212 -2.06 22.56 16.80
N ALA A 213 -2.62 23.71 16.44
CA ALA A 213 -3.50 24.47 17.34
C ALA A 213 -4.75 23.67 17.77
N LEU A 214 -5.28 22.80 16.90
CA LEU A 214 -6.40 21.88 17.21
C LEU A 214 -6.04 20.83 18.26
N PHE A 215 -4.86 20.21 18.16
CA PHE A 215 -4.50 19.00 18.90
C PHE A 215 -3.31 19.14 19.86
N SER A 216 -2.69 20.31 19.98
CA SER A 216 -1.63 20.57 20.96
C SER A 216 -2.14 20.46 22.40
N ALA A 217 -1.23 20.40 23.37
CA ALA A 217 -1.62 20.56 24.77
C ALA A 217 -2.35 21.91 24.96
N ASN A 218 -3.53 21.89 25.59
CA ASN A 218 -4.47 23.02 25.67
C ASN A 218 -5.03 23.50 24.31
N GLY A 219 -4.97 22.66 23.28
CA GLY A 219 -5.61 22.87 21.99
C GLY A 219 -7.14 22.88 22.10
N TYR A 220 -7.82 23.15 20.98
CA TYR A 220 -9.28 23.25 20.95
C TYR A 220 -9.98 21.96 21.45
N TYR A 221 -9.45 20.78 21.11
CA TYR A 221 -10.02 19.51 21.56
C TYR A 221 -9.84 19.29 23.07
N ASP A 222 -8.65 19.52 23.61
CA ASP A 222 -8.40 19.35 25.05
C ASP A 222 -9.22 20.36 25.89
N ARG A 223 -9.37 21.60 25.40
CA ARG A 223 -10.23 22.59 26.07
C ARG A 223 -11.71 22.22 26.00
N ALA A 224 -12.19 21.63 24.91
CA ALA A 224 -13.55 21.10 24.83
C ALA A 224 -13.81 19.97 25.83
N VAL A 225 -12.81 19.11 26.08
CA VAL A 225 -12.89 18.07 27.13
C VAL A 225 -13.00 18.69 28.51
N ALA A 226 -12.12 19.66 28.80
CA ALA A 226 -12.13 20.38 30.07
C ALA A 226 -13.46 21.12 30.29
N PHE A 227 -14.03 21.70 29.23
CA PHE A 227 -15.31 22.41 29.28
C PHE A 227 -16.50 21.47 29.53
N GLN A 228 -16.56 20.33 28.82
CA GLN A 228 -17.69 19.40 28.94
C GLN A 228 -17.58 18.47 30.15
N GLY A 229 -16.40 18.36 30.77
CA GLY A 229 -16.17 17.45 31.91
C GLY A 229 -16.33 15.97 31.56
N ARG A 230 -16.23 15.60 30.28
CA ARG A 230 -16.42 14.24 29.78
C ARG A 230 -15.09 13.58 29.46
N LYS A 231 -15.06 12.23 29.39
CA LYS A 231 -13.90 11.50 28.85
C LYS A 231 -13.72 11.85 27.37
N ARG A 232 -12.47 11.88 26.86
CA ARG A 232 -12.14 12.21 25.45
C ARG A 232 -13.01 11.50 24.40
N GLN A 233 -13.41 10.26 24.68
CA GLN A 233 -14.25 9.44 23.79
C GLN A 233 -15.71 9.91 23.68
N LEU A 234 -16.22 10.63 24.68
CA LEU A 234 -17.62 11.04 24.84
C LEU A 234 -17.81 12.56 24.67
N VAL A 235 -16.74 13.27 24.33
CA VAL A 235 -16.78 14.71 24.08
C VAL A 235 -17.44 14.94 22.72
N ALA A 236 -18.47 15.78 22.71
CA ALA A 236 -19.06 16.26 21.48
C ALA A 236 -18.02 17.20 20.84
N ALA A 237 -17.38 16.75 19.77
CA ALA A 237 -16.42 17.51 18.97
C ALA A 237 -16.32 16.86 17.57
N PRO A 238 -15.86 17.59 16.54
CA PRO A 238 -15.89 17.09 15.18
C PRO A 238 -15.10 15.77 15.02
N GLY A 239 -15.75 14.76 14.46
CA GLY A 239 -15.18 13.44 14.22
C GLY A 239 -14.43 13.33 12.89
N ARG A 240 -13.79 12.18 12.65
CA ARG A 240 -13.10 11.88 11.39
C ARG A 240 -13.97 12.06 10.15
N THR A 241 -15.22 11.57 10.20
CA THR A 241 -16.16 11.69 9.08
C THR A 241 -16.47 13.14 8.74
N GLN A 242 -16.71 13.97 9.76
CA GLN A 242 -17.00 15.40 9.59
C GLN A 242 -15.81 16.16 9.00
N TRP A 243 -14.59 15.85 9.43
CA TRP A 243 -13.39 16.42 8.82
C TRP A 243 -13.18 15.95 7.36
N ASN A 244 -13.51 14.71 7.02
CA ASN A 244 -13.44 14.23 5.63
C ASN A 244 -14.46 14.91 4.71
N GLU A 245 -15.64 15.23 5.22
CA GLU A 245 -16.65 16.01 4.49
C GLU A 245 -16.14 17.43 4.21
N VAL A 246 -15.59 18.11 5.23
CA VAL A 246 -14.95 19.43 5.06
C VAL A 246 -13.81 19.37 4.04
N ALA A 247 -12.97 18.33 4.10
CA ALA A 247 -11.88 18.15 3.14
C ALA A 247 -12.38 17.97 1.69
N THR A 248 -13.48 17.26 1.50
CA THR A 248 -14.08 16.99 0.19
C THR A 248 -14.69 18.26 -0.40
N ILE A 249 -15.39 19.04 0.41
CA ILE A 249 -15.98 20.31 0.01
C ILE A 249 -14.88 21.34 -0.30
N ALA A 250 -13.88 21.45 0.57
CA ALA A 250 -12.77 22.38 0.39
C ALA A 250 -11.93 22.05 -0.86
N GLY A 251 -11.73 20.77 -1.17
CA GLY A 251 -11.04 20.34 -2.38
C GLY A 251 -11.78 20.64 -3.69
N ARG A 252 -13.09 20.93 -3.62
CA ARG A 252 -13.95 21.25 -4.78
C ARG A 252 -14.35 22.73 -4.85
N ALA A 253 -13.89 23.56 -3.92
CA ALA A 253 -14.27 24.97 -3.87
C ALA A 253 -13.40 25.81 -4.82
N HIS A 254 -14.03 26.74 -5.53
CA HIS A 254 -13.39 27.64 -6.50
C HIS A 254 -13.15 29.04 -5.91
N GLY A 255 -12.58 29.09 -4.69
CA GLY A 255 -12.23 30.32 -3.97
C GLY A 255 -12.84 30.39 -2.56
N THR A 256 -12.44 31.39 -1.78
CA THR A 256 -12.88 31.53 -0.37
C THR A 256 -14.37 31.76 -0.22
N ILE A 257 -14.99 32.54 -1.10
CA ILE A 257 -16.43 32.83 -1.02
C ILE A 257 -17.23 31.54 -1.26
N ASP A 258 -16.91 30.81 -2.33
CA ASP A 258 -17.53 29.52 -2.66
C ASP A 258 -17.32 28.47 -1.53
N LEU A 259 -16.13 28.47 -0.92
CA LEU A 259 -15.83 27.62 0.23
C LEU A 259 -16.74 27.94 1.43
N VAL A 260 -16.89 29.22 1.78
CA VAL A 260 -17.72 29.64 2.91
C VAL A 260 -19.19 29.35 2.64
N THR A 261 -19.69 29.61 1.43
CA THR A 261 -21.07 29.30 1.06
C THR A 261 -21.36 27.80 1.19
N LYS A 262 -20.51 26.94 0.63
CA LYS A 262 -20.70 25.47 0.69
C LYS A 262 -20.51 24.87 2.08
N LEU A 263 -19.67 25.46 2.92
CA LEU A 263 -19.45 24.94 4.28
C LEU A 263 -20.50 25.42 5.29
N PHE A 264 -21.06 26.62 5.12
CA PHE A 264 -21.90 27.24 6.17
C PHE A 264 -23.31 27.66 5.74
N ALA A 265 -23.59 27.88 4.45
CA ALA A 265 -24.83 28.52 4.01
C ALA A 265 -25.81 27.60 3.25
N GLU A 266 -25.32 26.57 2.56
CA GLU A 266 -26.17 25.65 1.79
C GLU A 266 -26.98 24.71 2.71
N GLN A 267 -28.13 24.22 2.23
CA GLN A 267 -28.99 23.35 3.04
C GLN A 267 -28.30 22.04 3.45
N SER A 268 -27.38 21.53 2.62
CA SER A 268 -26.57 20.33 2.85
C SER A 268 -25.18 20.63 3.44
N SER A 269 -24.93 21.84 3.93
CA SER A 269 -23.64 22.23 4.51
C SER A 269 -23.36 21.50 5.82
N PRO A 270 -22.18 20.86 5.98
CA PRO A 270 -21.83 20.11 7.20
C PRO A 270 -21.58 21.02 8.41
N CYS A 271 -21.36 22.31 8.19
CA CYS A 271 -21.20 23.32 9.22
C CYS A 271 -22.28 24.41 9.07
N ARG A 272 -23.55 24.04 8.84
CA ARG A 272 -24.68 25.00 8.84
C ARG A 272 -25.14 25.37 10.25
N ASP A 273 -25.42 26.64 10.48
CA ASP A 273 -26.05 27.12 11.72
C ASP A 273 -27.55 26.76 11.67
N ARG A 274 -27.97 25.75 12.42
CA ARG A 274 -29.37 25.30 12.45
C ARG A 274 -30.06 25.91 13.68
N GLN A 275 -31.09 26.73 13.45
CA GLN A 275 -31.89 27.28 14.53
C GLN A 275 -32.72 26.20 15.24
N SER A 276 -32.53 26.12 16.56
CA SER A 276 -33.31 25.55 17.69
C SER A 276 -34.29 24.38 17.57
N ASN A 277 -34.80 23.96 16.41
CA ASN A 277 -35.86 22.93 16.33
C ASN A 277 -35.55 21.71 15.44
N GLU A 278 -34.33 21.61 14.90
CA GLU A 278 -33.83 20.39 14.25
C GLU A 278 -32.69 19.80 15.11
N PRO A 279 -32.49 18.47 15.14
CA PRO A 279 -31.36 17.89 15.85
C PRO A 279 -30.07 18.49 15.30
N SER A 280 -29.46 19.35 16.11
CA SER A 280 -28.23 20.07 15.79
C SER A 280 -27.11 19.08 15.54
N ASP A 281 -26.21 19.38 14.61
CA ASP A 281 -24.91 18.71 14.56
C ASP A 281 -24.11 19.10 15.81
N GLU A 282 -24.38 18.42 16.94
CA GLU A 282 -23.87 18.69 18.29
C GLU A 282 -22.34 18.84 18.36
N PHE A 283 -21.65 18.39 17.31
CA PHE A 283 -20.21 18.32 17.21
C PHE A 283 -19.53 19.64 16.78
N TRP A 284 -20.11 20.40 15.83
CA TRP A 284 -19.50 21.66 15.36
C TRP A 284 -19.83 22.85 16.27
N ASP A 285 -20.98 22.79 16.95
CA ASP A 285 -21.42 23.77 17.96
C ASP A 285 -20.86 23.49 19.36
N ALA A 286 -20.03 22.45 19.48
CA ALA A 286 -19.34 22.14 20.71
C ALA A 286 -18.44 23.32 21.13
N ARG A 287 -18.64 23.77 22.38
CA ARG A 287 -17.87 24.85 22.98
C ARG A 287 -16.53 24.33 23.47
N TYR A 288 -15.48 25.10 23.18
CA TYR A 288 -14.13 24.84 23.67
C TYR A 288 -13.61 25.97 24.57
N ASP A 289 -14.27 27.12 24.64
CA ASP A 289 -13.84 28.27 25.44
C ASP A 289 -15.01 28.81 26.27
N ALA A 290 -14.87 28.73 27.60
CA ALA A 290 -15.87 29.21 28.55
C ALA A 290 -15.96 30.74 28.60
N ALA A 291 -14.84 31.45 28.39
CA ALA A 291 -14.77 32.89 28.56
C ALA A 291 -15.31 33.63 27.33
N ALA A 292 -15.04 33.10 26.13
CA ALA A 292 -15.43 33.73 24.86
C ALA A 292 -16.64 33.06 24.18
N ASN A 293 -17.20 32.00 24.77
CA ASN A 293 -18.33 31.25 24.22
C ASN A 293 -18.11 30.75 22.77
N LYS A 294 -16.87 30.41 22.41
CA LYS A 294 -16.49 30.05 21.05
C LYS A 294 -16.69 28.56 20.75
N THR A 295 -17.13 28.26 19.53
CA THR A 295 -17.40 26.91 19.03
C THR A 295 -16.40 26.46 17.97
N PHE A 296 -16.28 25.16 17.70
CA PHE A 296 -15.41 24.65 16.61
C PHE A 296 -15.77 25.25 15.24
N ARG A 297 -17.04 25.57 15.02
CA ARG A 297 -17.52 26.32 13.85
C ARG A 297 -16.87 27.70 13.74
N ASP A 298 -16.77 28.43 14.86
CA ASP A 298 -16.13 29.75 14.89
C ASP A 298 -14.62 29.66 14.68
N ALA A 299 -13.99 28.61 15.22
CA ALA A 299 -12.59 28.32 14.95
C ALA A 299 -12.35 28.04 13.45
N LEU A 300 -13.23 27.27 12.79
CA LEU A 300 -13.12 27.02 11.36
C LEU A 300 -13.30 28.30 10.52
N LYS A 301 -14.23 29.19 10.91
CA LYS A 301 -14.38 30.51 10.28
C LYS A 301 -13.13 31.37 10.45
N ALA A 302 -12.52 31.36 11.64
CA ALA A 302 -11.27 32.07 11.90
C ALA A 302 -10.12 31.51 11.05
N PHE A 303 -10.01 30.19 10.91
CA PHE A 303 -9.01 29.55 10.07
C PHE A 303 -9.15 29.91 8.59
N ILE A 304 -10.39 30.03 8.10
CA ILE A 304 -10.66 30.50 6.73
C ILE A 304 -10.27 31.97 6.56
N ALA A 305 -10.52 32.82 7.56
CA ALA A 305 -10.16 34.23 7.53
C ALA A 305 -8.63 34.46 7.62
N GLU A 306 -7.91 33.63 8.38
CA GLU A 306 -6.46 33.66 8.50
C GLU A 306 -5.74 33.14 7.25
N ALA A 307 -6.41 32.32 6.42
CA ALA A 307 -5.86 31.85 5.17
C ALA A 307 -6.01 32.93 4.07
N LYS A 308 -4.93 33.21 3.33
CA LYS A 308 -4.98 34.13 2.18
C LYS A 308 -6.05 33.67 1.19
N ALA A 309 -6.83 34.62 0.65
CA ALA A 309 -8.02 34.36 -0.17
C ALA A 309 -7.81 33.35 -1.32
N ASP A 310 -6.66 33.41 -2.01
CA ASP A 310 -6.40 32.50 -3.12
C ASP A 310 -5.99 31.08 -2.70
N SER A 311 -5.57 30.89 -1.45
CA SER A 311 -5.07 29.61 -0.91
C SER A 311 -5.99 28.95 0.11
N ALA A 312 -7.06 29.63 0.56
CA ALA A 312 -7.93 29.15 1.62
C ALA A 312 -8.54 27.75 1.35
N PRO A 313 -9.02 27.43 0.13
CA PRO A 313 -9.54 26.08 -0.15
C PRO A 313 -8.48 24.99 0.03
N LEU A 314 -7.24 25.25 -0.39
CA LEU A 314 -6.15 24.30 -0.28
C LEU A 314 -5.73 24.10 1.18
N VAL A 315 -5.56 25.19 1.93
CA VAL A 315 -5.18 25.18 3.36
C VAL A 315 -6.21 24.42 4.19
N ILE A 316 -7.50 24.68 3.96
CA ILE A 316 -8.57 24.02 4.72
C ILE A 316 -8.73 22.56 4.31
N ALA A 317 -8.56 22.22 3.03
CA ALA A 317 -8.58 20.83 2.58
C ALA A 317 -7.44 20.00 3.19
N THR A 318 -6.23 20.56 3.29
CA THR A 318 -5.08 19.86 3.92
C THR A 318 -5.22 19.80 5.43
N LEU A 319 -5.69 20.88 6.07
CA LEU A 319 -6.01 20.92 7.50
C LEU A 319 -7.03 19.84 7.86
N ALA A 320 -8.12 19.76 7.11
CA ALA A 320 -9.21 18.83 7.38
C ALA A 320 -8.76 17.37 7.24
N LYS A 321 -7.92 17.05 6.24
CA LYS A 321 -7.29 15.72 6.14
C LYS A 321 -6.39 15.40 7.33
N ALA A 322 -5.53 16.35 7.73
CA ALA A 322 -4.65 16.18 8.88
C ALA A 322 -5.44 16.00 10.19
N ALA A 323 -6.53 16.76 10.36
CA ALA A 323 -7.42 16.63 11.50
C ALA A 323 -8.14 15.28 11.51
N ALA A 324 -8.65 14.81 10.37
CA ALA A 324 -9.30 13.50 10.25
C ALA A 324 -8.40 12.32 10.71
N GLU A 325 -7.09 12.40 10.44
CA GLU A 325 -6.10 11.40 10.87
C GLU A 325 -5.69 11.53 12.36
N ARG A 326 -5.78 12.73 12.92
CA ARG A 326 -5.35 13.02 14.31
C ARG A 326 -6.48 12.82 15.33
N VAL A 327 -7.75 13.05 14.96
CA VAL A 327 -8.90 12.86 15.87
C VAL A 327 -8.96 11.44 16.43
N ASP A 328 -8.75 10.42 15.58
CA ASP A 328 -8.81 9.03 16.02
C ASP A 328 -7.72 8.72 17.05
N ARG A 329 -6.50 9.22 16.84
CA ARG A 329 -5.38 9.07 17.79
C ARG A 329 -5.63 9.79 19.10
N TRP A 330 -6.10 11.04 19.01
CA TRP A 330 -6.41 11.87 20.17
C TRP A 330 -7.49 11.23 21.06
N ARG A 331 -8.55 10.64 20.47
CA ARG A 331 -9.62 9.94 21.22
C ARG A 331 -9.11 8.71 22.00
N VAL A 332 -8.08 8.05 21.48
CA VAL A 332 -7.46 6.85 22.10
C VAL A 332 -6.37 7.26 23.11
N GLY A 333 -5.93 8.53 23.11
CA GLY A 333 -4.88 9.03 24.01
C GLY A 333 -3.47 8.66 23.57
N GLN A 334 -3.28 8.38 22.28
CA GLN A 334 -1.99 8.14 21.63
C GLN A 334 -1.43 9.41 20.99
#